data_AF-A0A521G6D3-F1
#
_entry.id   AF-A0A521G6D3-F1
#
_cell.length_a   1.000
_cell.length_b   1.000
_cell.length_c   1.000
_cell.angle_alpha   90.00
_cell.angle_beta   90.00
_cell.angle_gamma   90.00
#
_symmetry.space_group_name_H-M   'P 1'
#
loop_
_entity.id
_entity.type
_entity.pdbx_description
1 polymer ?
#
loop_
_entity_poly.entity_id
_entity_poly.type
_entity_poly.pdbx_seq_one_letter_code
_entity_poly.pdbx_strand_id
1 'polypeptide(L)'
;MNEFLDTHTLLNVLVSCFQNYGTPTNPQEVNLLTWLCSKKHQPSIEAIREIADKVERDRLKSTLPAITPSALFTYRAEANLVPDSHTNLIQFDIDGKDNPDIRNFSQLKTELQKLPFVAYCGLSASGQGYWGLVPIADPNRHTQHFDSMTRIFAHYGIRLDPKVRNVASLRGYSYDSDPYLPDRVMVLDLYDEPQPEKPRIFEKFVNAIDEQRQVELCISEIFRRGIYLGETYGDWYAIGCSLAKSFGEAGRLYFHYVSQFHPTYKSVQTDKQFTACFRCNSKASLGTFFFYCQQIGIDWKELS
;
A
#
# COMPACT_ATOMS: atom_id res chain seq x y z
N MET A 1 -8.55 25.71 -14.20
CA MET A 1 -8.62 26.56 -12.99
C MET A 1 -8.62 25.63 -11.80
N ASN A 2 -7.82 25.90 -10.78
CA ASN A 2 -7.82 25.06 -9.59
C ASN A 2 -9.13 25.28 -8.83
N GLU A 3 -9.84 24.20 -8.52
CA GLU A 3 -11.08 24.24 -7.75
C GLU A 3 -10.78 24.44 -6.27
N PHE A 4 -11.50 25.36 -5.62
CA PHE A 4 -11.38 25.62 -4.19
C PHE A 4 -12.73 25.45 -3.49
N LEU A 5 -12.77 24.58 -2.50
CA LEU A 5 -13.96 24.27 -1.70
C LEU A 5 -13.94 25.02 -0.37
N ASP A 6 -15.12 25.19 0.24
CA ASP A 6 -15.25 25.55 1.64
C ASP A 6 -14.91 24.33 2.50
N THR A 7 -13.89 24.45 3.36
CA THR A 7 -13.33 23.32 4.10
C THR A 7 -14.31 22.76 5.13
N HIS A 8 -15.10 23.61 5.78
CA HIS A 8 -16.09 23.17 6.76
C HIS A 8 -17.17 22.32 6.11
N THR A 9 -17.68 22.75 4.96
CA THR A 9 -18.66 22.00 4.16
C THR A 9 -18.07 20.68 3.68
N LEU A 10 -16.85 20.70 3.14
CA LEU A 10 -16.13 19.50 2.67
C LEU A 10 -15.97 18.45 3.77
N LEU A 11 -15.60 18.85 4.99
CA LEU A 11 -15.37 17.94 6.10
C LEU A 11 -16.66 17.55 6.84
N ASN A 12 -17.79 18.21 6.56
CA ASN A 12 -19.08 17.93 7.17
C ASN A 12 -19.79 16.73 6.51
N VAL A 13 -19.11 15.58 6.51
CA VAL A 13 -19.53 14.32 5.87
C VAL A 13 -19.54 13.17 6.89
N LEU A 14 -20.25 12.09 6.59
CA LEU A 14 -20.27 10.88 7.41
C LEU A 14 -19.15 9.92 7.01
N VAL A 15 -18.52 9.31 8.00
CA VAL A 15 -17.48 8.29 7.83
C VAL A 15 -17.70 7.13 8.80
N SER A 16 -17.17 5.95 8.49
CA SER A 16 -17.26 4.81 9.41
C SER A 16 -16.32 5.00 10.58
N CYS A 17 -16.83 4.68 11.77
CA CYS A 17 -16.14 4.67 13.06
C CYS A 17 -16.19 3.26 13.64
N PHE A 18 -15.02 2.73 13.93
CA PHE A 18 -14.80 1.42 14.50
C PHE A 18 -14.44 1.55 15.97
N GLN A 19 -14.80 0.53 16.76
CA GLN A 19 -14.54 0.51 18.19
C GLN A 19 -13.06 0.70 18.52
N ASN A 20 -12.17 0.05 17.75
CA ASN A 20 -10.73 0.12 17.88
C ASN A 20 -10.03 -0.42 16.62
N TYR A 21 -8.70 -0.54 16.62
CA TYR A 21 -7.92 -0.93 15.44
C TYR A 21 -8.12 -2.39 15.03
N GLY A 22 -8.50 -3.24 15.99
CA GLY A 22 -8.65 -4.69 15.86
C GLY A 22 -10.09 -5.17 15.64
N THR A 23 -11.08 -4.28 15.67
CA THR A 23 -12.51 -4.62 15.46
C THR A 23 -12.97 -4.12 14.08
N PRO A 24 -12.91 -4.94 13.02
CA PRO A 24 -13.29 -4.53 11.67
C PRO A 24 -14.80 -4.57 11.39
N THR A 25 -15.60 -5.07 12.32
CA THR A 25 -17.06 -5.26 12.18
C THR A 25 -17.86 -4.15 12.84
N ASN A 26 -19.16 -4.08 12.50
CA ASN A 26 -20.17 -3.21 13.11
C ASN A 26 -19.76 -1.72 13.22
N PRO A 27 -19.24 -1.11 12.14
CA PRO A 27 -18.93 0.31 12.18
C PRO A 27 -20.18 1.14 12.47
N GLN A 28 -19.99 2.22 13.20
CA GLN A 28 -20.99 3.26 13.41
C GLN A 28 -20.68 4.44 12.49
N GLU A 29 -21.68 5.25 12.15
CA GLU A 29 -21.45 6.48 11.40
C GLU A 29 -21.08 7.61 12.36
N VAL A 30 -20.11 8.44 11.97
CA VAL A 30 -19.77 9.67 12.69
C VAL A 30 -19.53 10.79 11.69
N ASN A 31 -19.91 12.00 12.06
CA ASN A 31 -19.57 13.19 11.29
C ASN A 31 -18.07 13.51 11.43
N LEU A 32 -17.37 13.63 10.30
CA LEU A 32 -15.91 13.80 10.25
C LEU A 32 -15.46 15.12 10.89
N LEU A 33 -16.07 16.26 10.53
CA LEU A 33 -15.74 17.56 11.14
C LEU A 33 -15.93 17.54 12.67
N THR A 34 -17.03 16.95 13.15
CA THR A 34 -17.28 16.78 14.58
C THR A 34 -16.21 15.91 15.25
N TRP A 35 -15.77 14.83 14.59
CA TRP A 35 -14.69 13.97 15.06
C TRP A 35 -13.36 14.74 15.18
N LEU A 36 -12.99 15.50 14.14
CA LEU A 36 -11.75 16.27 14.07
C LEU A 36 -11.65 17.36 15.14
N CYS A 37 -12.79 17.98 15.49
CA CYS A 37 -12.86 19.05 16.48
C CYS A 37 -13.16 18.56 17.92
N SER A 38 -13.38 17.25 18.10
CA SER A 38 -13.76 16.69 19.39
C SER A 38 -12.58 16.63 20.36
N LYS A 39 -12.87 16.82 21.66
CA LYS A 39 -11.93 16.62 22.78
C LYS A 39 -12.25 15.36 23.60
N LYS A 40 -13.20 14.54 23.14
CA LYS A 40 -13.78 13.43 23.91
C LYS A 40 -12.73 12.45 24.47
N HIS A 41 -11.67 12.18 23.70
CA HIS A 41 -10.60 11.26 24.11
C HIS A 41 -9.28 11.96 24.45
N GLN A 42 -9.29 13.28 24.67
CA GLN A 42 -8.08 14.05 25.02
C GLN A 42 -7.31 13.43 26.21
N PRO A 43 -7.92 13.06 27.35
CA PRO A 43 -7.19 12.46 28.46
C PRO A 43 -6.48 11.15 28.09
N SER A 44 -7.11 10.32 27.27
CA SER A 44 -6.50 9.07 26.79
C SER A 44 -5.32 9.33 25.85
N ILE A 45 -5.40 10.37 25.01
CA ILE A 45 -4.29 10.77 24.12
C ILE A 45 -3.12 11.34 24.93
N GLU A 46 -3.38 12.19 25.91
CA GLU A 46 -2.36 12.74 26.79
C GLU A 46 -1.63 11.63 27.57
N ALA A 47 -2.38 10.68 28.14
CA ALA A 47 -1.79 9.50 28.79
C ALA A 47 -0.91 8.66 27.83
N ILE A 48 -1.34 8.48 26.57
CA ILE A 48 -0.53 7.76 25.56
C ILE A 48 0.79 8.50 25.26
N ARG A 49 0.79 9.83 25.27
CA ARG A 49 1.98 10.65 24.98
C ARG A 49 3.03 10.58 26.07
N GLU A 50 2.63 10.31 27.31
CA GLU A 50 3.56 10.14 28.45
C GLU A 50 4.30 8.78 28.43
N ILE A 51 3.84 7.80 27.63
CA ILE A 51 4.40 6.45 27.61
C ILE A 51 5.69 6.41 26.78
N ALA A 52 6.81 6.21 27.48
CA ALA A 52 8.12 6.03 26.87
C ALA A 52 8.24 4.69 26.12
N ASP A 53 7.76 3.59 26.70
CA ASP A 53 7.85 2.26 26.08
C ASP A 53 7.00 2.16 24.82
N LYS A 54 7.62 1.80 23.70
CA LYS A 54 6.95 1.76 22.40
C LYS A 54 5.87 0.68 22.35
N VAL A 55 6.13 -0.49 22.94
CA VAL A 55 5.21 -1.64 22.85
C VAL A 55 3.93 -1.33 23.61
N GLU A 56 4.05 -0.80 24.83
CA GLU A 56 2.90 -0.40 25.63
C GLU A 56 2.14 0.78 25.00
N ARG A 57 2.86 1.76 24.45
CA ARG A 57 2.22 2.88 23.75
C ARG A 57 1.39 2.41 22.56
N ASP A 58 1.94 1.51 21.74
CA ASP A 58 1.23 0.97 20.59
C ASP A 58 0.04 0.08 21.01
N ARG A 59 0.17 -0.66 22.13
CA ARG A 59 -0.93 -1.43 22.71
C ARG A 59 -2.10 -0.52 23.08
N LEU A 60 -1.87 0.59 23.80
CA LEU A 60 -2.94 1.51 24.16
C LEU A 60 -3.47 2.31 22.95
N LYS A 61 -2.61 2.71 22.01
CA LYS A 61 -3.08 3.33 20.76
C LYS A 61 -4.06 2.43 20.01
N SER A 62 -3.82 1.12 20.01
CA SER A 62 -4.66 0.15 19.31
C SER A 62 -6.09 0.06 19.87
N THR A 63 -6.32 0.51 21.11
CA THR A 63 -7.65 0.50 21.75
C THR A 63 -8.46 1.76 21.48
N LEU A 64 -7.85 2.81 20.91
CA LEU A 64 -8.54 4.04 20.54
C LEU A 64 -9.55 3.78 19.43
N PRO A 65 -10.72 4.44 19.45
CA PRO A 65 -11.64 4.38 18.33
C PRO A 65 -10.96 4.92 17.07
N ALA A 66 -11.37 4.40 15.91
CA ALA A 66 -10.72 4.71 14.64
C ALA A 66 -11.75 4.91 13.54
N ILE A 67 -11.49 5.83 12.62
CA ILE A 67 -12.36 6.08 11.47
C ILE A 67 -11.72 5.61 10.16
N THR A 68 -12.50 5.50 9.09
CA THR A 68 -12.02 5.49 7.70
C THR A 68 -12.37 6.83 7.05
N PRO A 69 -11.47 7.82 7.02
CA PRO A 69 -11.82 9.18 6.58
C PRO A 69 -12.35 9.26 5.15
N SER A 70 -11.99 8.28 4.32
CA SER A 70 -12.25 8.28 2.89
C SER A 70 -13.65 7.80 2.51
N ALA A 71 -14.35 7.02 3.36
CA ALA A 71 -15.66 6.46 3.00
C ALA A 71 -16.39 5.75 4.17
N LEU A 72 -17.62 5.30 3.88
CA LEU A 72 -18.38 4.36 4.69
C LEU A 72 -18.13 2.91 4.29
N PHE A 73 -18.16 2.02 5.27
CA PHE A 73 -17.91 0.58 5.13
C PHE A 73 -18.93 -0.22 5.93
N THR A 74 -19.28 -1.41 5.45
CA THR A 74 -20.06 -2.41 6.22
C THR A 74 -19.15 -3.32 7.07
N TYR A 75 -17.91 -3.47 6.63
CA TYR A 75 -16.81 -4.17 7.27
C TYR A 75 -15.52 -3.50 6.81
N ARG A 76 -14.48 -3.44 7.66
CA ARG A 76 -13.21 -2.80 7.29
C ARG A 76 -12.42 -3.63 6.29
N ALA A 77 -12.80 -3.54 5.02
CA ALA A 77 -12.08 -4.04 3.86
C ALA A 77 -12.54 -3.25 2.63
N GLU A 78 -11.64 -3.06 1.66
CA GLU A 78 -11.94 -2.36 0.40
C GLU A 78 -13.16 -2.96 -0.33
N ALA A 79 -13.30 -4.30 -0.31
CA ALA A 79 -14.43 -5.01 -0.91
C ALA A 79 -15.79 -4.72 -0.23
N ASN A 80 -15.80 -4.08 0.94
CA ASN A 80 -16.97 -3.79 1.74
C ASN A 80 -17.30 -2.28 1.82
N LEU A 81 -16.70 -1.50 0.91
CA LEU A 81 -17.03 -0.10 0.66
C LEU A 81 -18.53 0.04 0.34
N VAL A 82 -19.21 0.96 1.02
CA VAL A 82 -20.61 1.30 0.71
C VAL A 82 -20.63 2.06 -0.64
N PRO A 83 -21.48 1.67 -1.61
CA PRO A 83 -21.58 2.37 -2.88
C PRO A 83 -21.81 3.87 -2.71
N ASP A 84 -21.17 4.69 -3.56
CA ASP A 84 -21.29 6.15 -3.58
C ASP A 84 -20.97 6.88 -2.26
N SER A 85 -20.31 6.21 -1.31
CA SER A 85 -19.99 6.76 0.01
C SER A 85 -18.60 7.41 0.13
N HIS A 86 -17.82 7.43 -0.95
CA HIS A 86 -16.49 8.02 -0.91
C HIS A 86 -16.59 9.53 -0.65
N THR A 87 -15.82 10.05 0.31
CA THR A 87 -15.90 11.44 0.78
C THR A 87 -15.11 12.44 -0.06
N ASN A 88 -14.42 11.93 -1.08
CA ASN A 88 -13.39 12.62 -1.87
C ASN A 88 -12.21 13.11 -1.03
N LEU A 89 -12.01 12.53 0.15
CA LEU A 89 -10.88 12.84 1.02
C LEU A 89 -9.91 11.66 1.08
N ILE A 90 -8.62 11.99 1.11
CA ILE A 90 -7.53 11.06 1.36
C ILE A 90 -6.77 11.53 2.58
N GLN A 91 -6.38 10.59 3.44
CA GLN A 91 -5.48 10.87 4.55
C GLN A 91 -4.00 10.72 4.17
N PHE A 92 -3.15 11.50 4.82
CA PHE A 92 -1.71 11.28 4.86
C PHE A 92 -1.23 11.15 6.31
N ASP A 93 -0.14 10.41 6.53
CA ASP A 93 0.54 10.28 7.83
C ASP A 93 2.05 10.48 7.63
N ILE A 94 2.69 11.16 8.57
CA ILE A 94 4.10 11.54 8.56
C ILE A 94 4.67 11.23 9.95
N ASP A 95 5.57 10.26 10.02
CA ASP A 95 6.31 9.91 11.24
C ASP A 95 7.72 10.52 11.20
N GLY A 96 8.17 11.08 12.34
CA GLY A 96 9.51 11.64 12.46
C GLY A 96 10.62 10.61 12.23
N LYS A 97 10.38 9.33 12.50
CA LYS A 97 11.36 8.24 12.29
C LYS A 97 11.64 7.97 10.82
N ASP A 98 10.63 8.16 9.96
CA ASP A 98 10.76 7.99 8.52
C ASP A 98 11.36 9.24 7.86
N ASN A 99 11.45 10.35 8.61
CA ASN A 99 11.90 11.67 8.17
C ASN A 99 13.11 12.18 9.00
N PRO A 100 14.20 11.40 9.18
CA PRO A 100 15.31 11.77 10.04
C PRO A 100 16.08 13.01 9.55
N ASP A 101 15.95 13.35 8.27
CA ASP A 101 16.63 14.49 7.64
C ASP A 101 15.97 15.84 7.97
N ILE A 102 14.73 15.83 8.47
CA ILE A 102 13.99 17.05 8.84
C ILE A 102 14.36 17.46 10.26
N ARG A 103 15.33 18.37 10.39
CA ARG A 103 15.86 18.82 11.70
C ARG A 103 14.81 19.49 12.58
N ASN A 104 13.89 20.27 12.00
CA ASN A 104 12.84 21.02 12.69
C ASN A 104 11.47 20.32 12.57
N PHE A 105 11.44 18.99 12.71
CA PHE A 105 10.22 18.20 12.53
C PHE A 105 9.03 18.71 13.39
N SER A 106 9.28 19.19 14.61
CA SER A 106 8.25 19.76 15.48
C SER A 106 7.53 21.01 14.92
N GLN A 107 8.11 21.65 13.89
CA GLN A 107 7.54 22.80 13.18
C GLN A 107 7.01 22.42 11.79
N LEU A 108 7.06 21.14 11.40
CA LEU A 108 6.69 20.70 10.06
C LEU A 108 5.24 21.09 9.71
N LYS A 109 4.32 21.11 10.69
CA LYS A 109 2.94 21.56 10.50
C LYS A 109 2.86 22.96 9.85
N THR A 110 3.75 23.89 10.21
CA THR A 110 3.77 25.24 9.62
C THR A 110 4.14 25.23 8.13
N GLU A 111 4.94 24.26 7.68
CA GLU A 111 5.24 24.09 6.26
C GLU A 111 4.07 23.40 5.53
N LEU A 112 3.44 22.41 6.18
CA LEU A 112 2.25 21.73 5.63
C LEU A 112 1.06 22.68 5.43
N GLN A 113 0.92 23.69 6.31
CA GLN A 113 -0.09 24.75 6.19
C GLN A 113 0.03 25.58 4.91
N LYS A 114 1.23 25.65 4.31
CA LYS A 114 1.46 26.40 3.06
C LYS A 114 0.99 25.62 1.82
N LEU A 115 0.72 24.32 1.96
CA LEU A 115 0.23 23.50 0.87
C LEU A 115 -1.28 23.77 0.67
N PRO A 116 -1.69 24.32 -0.48
CA PRO A 116 -3.07 24.80 -0.69
C PRO A 116 -4.11 23.67 -0.73
N PHE A 117 -3.67 22.42 -0.89
CA PHE A 117 -4.52 21.23 -0.97
C PHE A 117 -4.66 20.49 0.38
N VAL A 118 -4.10 20.99 1.48
CA VAL A 118 -4.27 20.37 2.81
C VAL A 118 -5.53 20.94 3.47
N ALA A 119 -6.56 20.10 3.62
CA ALA A 119 -7.84 20.45 4.26
C ALA A 119 -7.79 20.35 5.79
N TYR A 120 -6.92 19.51 6.32
CA TYR A 120 -6.73 19.34 7.76
C TYR A 120 -5.31 18.86 8.03
N CYS A 121 -4.68 19.32 9.11
CA CYS A 121 -3.45 18.72 9.63
C CYS A 121 -3.37 18.83 11.15
N GLY A 122 -3.08 17.72 11.83
CA GLY A 122 -2.95 17.68 13.29
C GLY A 122 -1.89 16.69 13.77
N LEU A 123 -1.55 16.79 15.05
CA LEU A 123 -0.68 15.81 15.71
C LEU A 123 -1.28 14.40 15.69
N SER A 124 -0.42 13.41 15.50
CA SER A 124 -0.77 12.00 15.68
C SER A 124 -1.07 11.67 17.15
N ALA A 125 -1.63 10.49 17.41
CA ALA A 125 -1.98 10.04 18.76
C ALA A 125 -0.76 10.03 19.72
N SER A 126 0.43 9.66 19.24
CA SER A 126 1.66 9.69 20.04
C SER A 126 2.28 11.08 20.16
N GLY A 127 1.80 12.07 19.41
CA GLY A 127 2.41 13.41 19.34
C GLY A 127 3.79 13.44 18.65
N GLN A 128 4.23 12.33 18.04
CA GLN A 128 5.56 12.19 17.41
C GLN A 128 5.50 12.31 15.88
N GLY A 129 4.33 12.59 15.34
CA GLY A 129 4.07 12.67 13.89
C GLY A 129 2.88 13.58 13.61
N TYR A 130 2.62 13.79 12.33
CA TYR A 130 1.49 14.56 11.84
C TYR A 130 0.66 13.72 10.90
N TRP A 131 -0.64 13.98 10.88
CA TRP A 131 -1.52 13.42 9.88
C TRP A 131 -2.45 14.51 9.36
N GLY A 132 -3.03 14.29 8.19
CA GLY A 132 -3.94 15.25 7.61
C GLY A 132 -4.83 14.68 6.53
N LEU A 133 -5.64 15.55 5.95
CA LEU A 133 -6.61 15.25 4.90
C LEU A 133 -6.39 16.14 3.68
N VAL A 134 -6.58 15.56 2.50
CA VAL A 134 -6.49 16.23 1.20
C VAL A 134 -7.74 15.86 0.38
N PRO A 135 -8.47 16.85 -0.18
CA PRO A 135 -9.54 16.58 -1.12
C PRO A 135 -8.97 16.18 -2.48
N ILE A 136 -9.59 15.22 -3.13
CA ILE A 136 -9.18 14.68 -4.43
C ILE A 136 -10.30 14.80 -5.47
N ALA A 137 -9.91 14.93 -6.73
CA ALA A 137 -10.86 15.15 -7.83
C ALA A 137 -11.65 13.90 -8.23
N ASP A 138 -11.01 12.71 -8.24
CA ASP A 138 -11.64 11.46 -8.70
C ASP A 138 -11.52 10.34 -7.64
N PRO A 139 -12.62 9.99 -6.95
CA PRO A 139 -12.61 8.93 -5.94
C PRO A 139 -12.26 7.55 -6.51
N ASN A 140 -12.50 7.31 -7.81
CA ASN A 140 -12.15 6.04 -8.46
C ASN A 140 -10.63 5.89 -8.64
N ARG A 141 -9.90 7.01 -8.56
CA ARG A 141 -8.44 7.09 -8.64
C ARG A 141 -7.80 7.29 -7.29
N HIS A 142 -8.48 6.94 -6.19
CA HIS A 142 -8.02 7.14 -4.81
C HIS A 142 -6.53 6.87 -4.63
N THR A 143 -6.10 5.66 -5.01
CA THR A 143 -4.71 5.25 -4.76
C THR A 143 -3.70 5.95 -5.68
N GLN A 144 -4.11 6.36 -6.87
CA GLN A 144 -3.28 7.11 -7.83
C GLN A 144 -3.11 8.56 -7.39
N HIS A 145 -4.15 9.16 -6.80
CA HIS A 145 -4.05 10.46 -6.13
C HIS A 145 -3.06 10.39 -4.97
N PHE A 146 -3.12 9.34 -4.14
CA PHE A 146 -2.16 9.13 -3.05
C PHE A 146 -0.71 8.99 -3.55
N ASP A 147 -0.49 8.28 -4.66
CA ASP A 147 0.84 8.13 -5.25
C ASP A 147 1.40 9.48 -5.74
N SER A 148 0.57 10.28 -6.42
CA SER A 148 0.96 11.62 -6.84
C SER A 148 1.26 12.54 -5.64
N MET A 149 0.46 12.44 -4.56
CA MET A 149 0.69 13.17 -3.31
C MET A 149 2.03 12.75 -2.69
N THR A 150 2.33 11.45 -2.64
CA THR A 150 3.61 10.94 -2.15
C THR A 150 4.78 11.55 -2.94
N ARG A 151 4.66 11.65 -4.27
CA ARG A 151 5.67 12.29 -5.13
C ARG A 151 5.81 13.79 -4.87
N ILE A 152 4.71 14.51 -4.68
CA ILE A 152 4.73 15.94 -4.32
C ILE A 152 5.45 16.14 -2.98
N PHE A 153 5.09 15.39 -1.94
CA PHE A 153 5.71 15.52 -0.62
C PHE A 153 7.20 15.15 -0.67
N ALA A 154 7.57 14.12 -1.42
CA ALA A 154 8.96 13.73 -1.62
C ALA A 154 9.79 14.83 -2.30
N HIS A 155 9.19 15.60 -3.22
CA HIS A 155 9.85 16.78 -3.81
C HIS A 155 10.19 17.85 -2.76
N TYR A 156 9.38 17.97 -1.71
CA TYR A 156 9.67 18.83 -0.55
C TYR A 156 10.53 18.14 0.54
N GLY A 157 11.07 16.95 0.26
CA GLY A 157 11.89 16.20 1.22
C GLY A 157 11.10 15.54 2.35
N ILE A 158 9.78 15.39 2.20
CA ILE A 158 8.89 14.78 3.21
C ILE A 158 8.45 13.40 2.72
N ARG A 159 8.61 12.39 3.57
CA ARG A 159 8.17 11.01 3.31
C ARG A 159 6.86 10.73 4.03
N LEU A 160 5.85 10.33 3.26
CA LEU A 160 4.55 9.86 3.77
C LEU A 160 4.60 8.37 4.11
N ASP A 161 3.81 7.92 5.11
CA ASP A 161 3.60 6.49 5.35
C ASP A 161 2.76 5.89 4.21
N PRO A 162 3.30 4.95 3.41
CA PRO A 162 2.55 4.35 2.30
C PRO A 162 1.39 3.47 2.75
N LYS A 163 1.29 3.09 4.04
CA LYS A 163 0.21 2.23 4.55
C LYS A 163 -1.16 2.88 4.53
N VAL A 164 -1.23 4.21 4.52
CA VAL A 164 -2.51 4.94 4.50
C VAL A 164 -3.10 5.10 3.09
N ARG A 165 -2.47 4.52 2.07
CA ARG A 165 -2.86 4.56 0.65
C ARG A 165 -4.24 3.94 0.32
N ASN A 166 -4.75 3.03 1.13
CA ASN A 166 -5.99 2.30 0.83
C ASN A 166 -7.23 3.08 1.29
N VAL A 167 -8.34 3.00 0.54
CA VAL A 167 -9.60 3.65 0.89
C VAL A 167 -10.16 3.20 2.26
N ALA A 168 -9.87 1.96 2.67
CA ALA A 168 -10.24 1.38 3.96
C ALA A 168 -9.17 1.59 5.05
N SER A 169 -8.18 2.44 4.82
CA SER A 169 -7.14 2.73 5.82
C SER A 169 -7.74 3.44 7.02
N LEU A 170 -7.42 2.92 8.21
CA LEU A 170 -7.90 3.48 9.47
C LEU A 170 -7.11 4.72 9.88
N ARG A 171 -7.79 5.58 10.61
CA ARG A 171 -7.22 6.67 11.39
C ARG A 171 -7.70 6.57 12.82
N GLY A 172 -6.82 6.15 13.73
CA GLY A 172 -7.14 6.22 15.15
C GLY A 172 -7.32 7.65 15.62
N TYR A 173 -8.17 7.83 16.62
CA TYR A 173 -8.43 9.11 17.25
C TYR A 173 -7.12 9.77 17.68
N SER A 174 -7.04 11.07 17.49
CA SER A 174 -5.93 11.91 17.93
C SER A 174 -6.47 13.27 18.36
N TYR A 175 -5.70 13.97 19.19
CA TYR A 175 -6.04 15.31 19.63
C TYR A 175 -4.87 16.26 19.39
N ASP A 176 -5.14 17.39 18.77
CA ASP A 176 -4.23 18.53 18.66
C ASP A 176 -4.99 19.73 19.21
N SER A 177 -4.33 20.54 20.06
CA SER A 177 -4.91 21.75 20.61
C SER A 177 -5.01 22.88 19.58
N ASP A 178 -4.21 22.78 18.52
CA ASP A 178 -4.07 23.80 17.46
C ASP A 178 -3.99 23.13 16.07
N PRO A 179 -5.00 22.34 15.65
CA PRO A 179 -4.98 21.72 14.33
C PRO A 179 -5.05 22.79 13.24
N TYR A 180 -4.41 22.53 12.10
CA TYR A 180 -4.65 23.31 10.90
C TYR A 180 -5.98 22.93 10.27
N LEU A 181 -6.81 23.93 10.01
CA LEU A 181 -8.10 23.83 9.34
C LEU A 181 -8.35 25.16 8.59
N PRO A 182 -7.99 25.29 7.30
CA PRO A 182 -8.17 26.54 6.56
C PRO A 182 -9.64 26.75 6.19
N ASP A 183 -10.06 27.99 5.92
CA ASP A 183 -11.43 28.27 5.46
C ASP A 183 -11.71 27.67 4.07
N ARG A 184 -10.70 27.66 3.20
CA ARG A 184 -10.79 27.11 1.85
C ARG A 184 -9.62 26.21 1.54
N VAL A 185 -9.88 25.19 0.72
CA VAL A 185 -8.88 24.21 0.31
C VAL A 185 -8.99 23.92 -1.18
N MET A 186 -7.84 23.74 -1.82
CA MET A 186 -7.72 23.38 -3.22
C MET A 186 -7.93 21.87 -3.41
N VAL A 187 -8.75 21.47 -4.38
CA VAL A 187 -8.89 20.06 -4.77
C VAL A 187 -7.60 19.60 -5.45
N LEU A 188 -7.06 18.46 -5.02
CA LEU A 188 -5.92 17.81 -5.67
C LEU A 188 -6.42 17.05 -6.91
N ASP A 189 -6.37 17.73 -8.05
CA ASP A 189 -6.59 17.14 -9.38
C ASP A 189 -5.25 16.71 -10.02
N LEU A 190 -4.57 15.78 -9.34
CA LEU A 190 -3.37 15.13 -9.85
C LEU A 190 -3.39 13.67 -9.45
N TYR A 191 -3.10 12.78 -10.39
CA TYR A 191 -3.01 11.35 -10.17
C TYR A 191 -1.88 10.77 -11.02
N ASP A 192 -1.24 9.71 -10.53
CA ASP A 192 -0.22 8.98 -11.27
C ASP A 192 -0.83 7.72 -11.89
N GLU A 193 -0.71 7.57 -13.21
CA GLU A 193 -1.09 6.32 -13.85
C GLU A 193 -0.07 5.22 -13.52
N PRO A 194 -0.53 4.00 -13.15
CA PRO A 194 0.37 2.88 -12.91
C PRO A 194 1.19 2.65 -14.16
N GLN A 195 2.51 2.81 -14.04
CA GLN A 195 3.41 2.43 -15.11
C GLN A 195 3.34 0.91 -15.26
N PRO A 196 3.21 0.38 -16.49
CA PRO A 196 3.31 -1.04 -16.70
C PRO A 196 4.67 -1.54 -16.17
N GLU A 197 4.65 -2.68 -15.48
CA GLU A 197 5.89 -3.33 -15.06
C GLU A 197 6.76 -3.55 -16.29
N LYS A 198 7.99 -3.04 -16.27
CA LYS A 198 8.91 -3.22 -17.38
C LYS A 198 9.19 -4.71 -17.52
N PRO A 199 8.93 -5.33 -18.67
CA PRO A 199 9.24 -6.74 -18.86
C PRO A 199 10.73 -6.95 -18.67
N ARG A 200 11.10 -7.96 -17.89
CA ARG A 200 12.49 -8.37 -17.75
C ARG A 200 12.91 -9.04 -19.04
N ILE A 201 14.04 -8.59 -19.58
CA ILE A 201 14.66 -9.20 -20.75
C ILE A 201 15.26 -10.54 -20.32
N PHE A 202 14.98 -11.59 -21.09
CA PHE A 202 15.59 -12.89 -20.88
C PHE A 202 17.05 -12.86 -21.33
N GLU A 203 17.98 -13.05 -20.40
CA GLU A 203 19.40 -13.21 -20.67
C GLU A 203 19.81 -14.65 -20.32
N LYS A 204 20.39 -15.37 -21.29
CA LYS A 204 20.91 -16.72 -21.08
C LYS A 204 22.17 -16.67 -20.23
N PHE A 205 22.34 -17.62 -19.32
CA PHE A 205 23.57 -17.68 -18.53
C PHE A 205 24.70 -18.36 -19.33
N VAL A 206 25.81 -17.63 -19.50
CA VAL A 206 26.96 -18.06 -20.35
C VAL A 206 27.60 -19.38 -19.88
N ASN A 207 27.45 -19.75 -18.60
CA ASN A 207 27.99 -20.98 -17.99
C ASN A 207 26.89 -21.88 -17.40
N ALA A 208 25.75 -22.01 -18.07
CA ALA A 208 24.65 -22.85 -17.62
C ALA A 208 25.00 -24.36 -17.64
N ILE A 209 24.71 -25.06 -16.54
CA ILE A 209 24.71 -26.54 -16.45
C ILE A 209 23.53 -27.14 -17.23
N ASP A 210 23.53 -28.45 -17.50
CA ASP A 210 22.53 -29.08 -18.39
C ASP A 210 21.07 -28.83 -17.96
N GLU A 211 20.75 -28.92 -16.67
CA GLU A 211 19.40 -28.63 -16.14
C GLU A 211 19.02 -27.15 -16.32
N GLN A 212 19.98 -26.25 -16.20
CA GLN A 212 19.77 -24.82 -16.39
C GLN A 212 19.50 -24.50 -17.86
N ARG A 213 20.21 -25.15 -18.79
CA ARG A 213 19.95 -25.01 -20.24
C ARG A 213 18.55 -25.47 -20.61
N GLN A 214 18.07 -26.57 -20.05
CA GLN A 214 16.72 -27.09 -20.29
C GLN A 214 15.64 -26.09 -19.83
N VAL A 215 15.83 -25.49 -18.65
CA VAL A 215 14.93 -24.45 -18.14
C VAL A 215 14.98 -23.20 -19.01
N GLU A 216 16.17 -22.77 -19.42
CA GLU A 216 16.37 -21.63 -20.32
C GLU A 216 15.72 -21.84 -21.70
N LEU A 217 15.71 -23.08 -22.23
CA LEU A 217 14.99 -23.42 -23.47
C LEU A 217 13.47 -23.23 -23.29
N CYS A 218 12.90 -23.76 -22.21
CA CYS A 218 11.48 -23.56 -21.90
C CYS A 218 11.14 -22.07 -21.73
N ILE A 219 11.96 -21.32 -20.99
CA ILE A 219 11.72 -19.88 -20.77
C ILE A 219 11.85 -19.10 -22.08
N SER A 220 12.83 -19.44 -22.93
CA SER A 220 12.95 -18.82 -24.26
C SER A 220 11.67 -18.99 -25.08
N GLU A 221 11.08 -20.19 -25.04
CA GLU A 221 9.84 -20.48 -25.75
C GLU A 221 8.62 -19.78 -25.14
N ILE A 222 8.56 -19.69 -23.80
CA ILE A 222 7.57 -18.89 -23.07
C ILE A 222 7.63 -17.42 -23.52
N PHE A 223 8.83 -16.83 -23.61
CA PHE A 223 9.02 -15.48 -24.12
C PHE A 223 8.60 -15.33 -25.58
N ARG A 224 8.96 -16.29 -26.43
CA ARG A 224 8.62 -16.27 -27.85
C ARG A 224 7.11 -16.29 -28.07
N ARG A 225 6.37 -17.06 -27.26
CA ARG A 225 4.91 -17.17 -27.35
C ARG A 225 4.15 -16.12 -26.54
N GLY A 226 4.79 -15.50 -25.55
CA GLY A 226 4.15 -14.56 -24.62
C GLY A 226 3.07 -15.21 -23.74
N ILE A 227 3.27 -16.46 -23.34
CA ILE A 227 2.26 -17.25 -22.60
C ILE A 227 2.62 -17.28 -21.12
N TYR A 228 1.62 -17.20 -20.24
CA TYR A 228 1.82 -17.35 -18.80
C TYR A 228 1.85 -18.83 -18.38
N LEU A 229 2.74 -19.16 -17.43
CA LEU A 229 2.92 -20.50 -16.91
C LEU A 229 2.09 -20.71 -15.63
N GLY A 230 1.03 -21.52 -15.73
CA GLY A 230 0.11 -21.86 -14.64
C GLY A 230 -1.25 -21.15 -14.75
N GLU A 231 -2.26 -21.65 -14.03
CA GLU A 231 -3.62 -21.07 -14.06
C GLU A 231 -4.07 -20.59 -12.67
N THR A 232 -3.52 -21.19 -11.62
CA THR A 232 -3.90 -20.92 -10.24
C THR A 232 -2.73 -20.42 -9.40
N TYR A 233 -3.03 -19.83 -8.24
CA TYR A 233 -2.02 -19.52 -7.21
C TYR A 233 -1.23 -20.77 -6.78
N GLY A 234 -1.89 -21.93 -6.72
CA GLY A 234 -1.25 -23.20 -6.36
C GLY A 234 -0.16 -23.59 -7.36
N ASP A 235 -0.43 -23.44 -8.65
CA ASP A 235 0.54 -23.71 -9.72
C ASP A 235 1.72 -22.74 -9.65
N TRP A 236 1.42 -21.45 -9.51
CA TRP A 236 2.42 -20.40 -9.37
C TRP A 236 3.35 -20.65 -8.17
N TYR A 237 2.79 -21.05 -7.03
CA TYR A 237 3.54 -21.42 -5.83
C TYR A 237 4.41 -22.67 -6.05
N ALA A 238 3.88 -23.69 -6.73
CA ALA A 238 4.59 -24.92 -7.03
C ALA A 238 5.78 -24.69 -7.97
N ILE A 239 5.60 -23.84 -8.99
CA ILE A 239 6.65 -23.37 -9.91
C ILE A 239 7.73 -22.57 -9.15
N GLY A 240 7.32 -21.66 -8.26
CA GLY A 240 8.27 -20.91 -7.44
C GLY A 240 9.11 -21.83 -6.54
N CYS A 241 8.47 -22.81 -5.90
CA CYS A 241 9.14 -23.82 -5.08
C CYS A 241 10.14 -24.69 -5.87
N SER A 242 9.77 -25.11 -7.09
CA SER A 242 10.65 -25.97 -7.90
C SER A 242 11.92 -25.25 -8.34
N LEU A 243 11.79 -23.98 -8.77
CA LEU A 243 12.92 -23.14 -9.16
C LEU A 243 13.80 -22.80 -7.96
N ALA A 244 13.20 -22.46 -6.81
CA ALA A 244 13.95 -22.15 -5.59
C ALA A 244 14.77 -23.35 -5.08
N LYS A 245 14.22 -24.55 -5.15
CA LYS A 245 14.95 -25.76 -4.72
C LYS A 245 16.10 -26.14 -5.65
N SER A 246 15.90 -25.97 -6.96
CA SER A 246 16.86 -26.42 -7.97
C SER A 246 18.00 -25.41 -8.16
N PHE A 247 17.71 -24.11 -8.08
CA PHE A 247 18.67 -23.05 -8.39
C PHE A 247 18.93 -22.08 -7.23
N GLY A 248 18.33 -22.30 -6.06
CA GLY A 248 18.44 -21.38 -4.93
C GLY A 248 18.00 -19.96 -5.30
N GLU A 249 18.75 -18.95 -4.85
CA GLU A 249 18.49 -17.55 -5.19
C GLU A 249 18.61 -17.25 -6.69
N ALA A 250 19.40 -18.01 -7.46
CA ALA A 250 19.47 -17.82 -8.92
C ALA A 250 18.13 -18.14 -9.61
N GLY A 251 17.30 -19.00 -9.00
CA GLY A 251 15.97 -19.33 -9.49
C GLY A 251 14.98 -18.15 -9.44
N ARG A 252 15.30 -17.10 -8.68
CA ARG A 252 14.44 -15.91 -8.53
C ARG A 252 14.21 -15.24 -9.88
N LEU A 253 15.26 -15.12 -10.67
CA LEU A 253 15.18 -14.48 -11.99
C LEU A 253 14.31 -15.30 -12.94
N TYR A 254 14.47 -16.63 -12.96
CA TYR A 254 13.59 -17.54 -13.72
C TYR A 254 12.13 -17.44 -13.29
N PHE A 255 11.89 -17.30 -12.00
CA PHE A 255 10.53 -17.15 -11.50
C PHE A 255 9.88 -15.84 -11.99
N HIS A 256 10.64 -14.73 -12.02
CA HIS A 256 10.15 -13.49 -12.63
C HIS A 256 9.90 -13.64 -14.13
N TYR A 257 10.79 -14.32 -14.85
CA TYR A 257 10.67 -14.55 -16.29
C TYR A 257 9.38 -15.26 -16.70
N VAL A 258 8.95 -16.26 -15.92
CA VAL A 258 7.69 -16.96 -16.20
C VAL A 258 6.47 -16.24 -15.61
N SER A 259 6.66 -15.50 -14.52
CA SER A 259 5.56 -14.78 -13.85
C SER A 259 5.11 -13.52 -14.58
N GLN A 260 6.00 -12.86 -15.33
CA GLN A 260 5.74 -11.55 -15.91
C GLN A 260 4.67 -11.51 -17.00
N PHE A 261 4.33 -12.66 -17.57
CA PHE A 261 3.26 -12.76 -18.58
C PHE A 261 1.86 -12.84 -17.94
N HIS A 262 1.75 -12.90 -16.61
CA HIS A 262 0.46 -12.84 -15.93
C HIS A 262 -0.10 -11.40 -15.98
N PRO A 263 -1.41 -11.20 -16.27
CA PRO A 263 -2.02 -9.86 -16.32
C PRO A 263 -1.87 -9.02 -15.04
N THR A 264 -1.74 -9.68 -13.88
CA THR A 264 -1.61 -9.00 -12.58
C THR A 264 -0.20 -9.04 -11.99
N TYR A 265 0.81 -9.34 -12.82
CA TYR A 265 2.20 -9.40 -12.37
C TYR A 265 2.65 -8.11 -11.68
N LYS A 266 3.32 -8.27 -10.53
CA LYS A 266 3.96 -7.19 -9.78
C LYS A 266 5.30 -7.68 -9.28
N SER A 267 6.39 -7.01 -9.68
CA SER A 267 7.76 -7.44 -9.38
C SER A 267 7.98 -7.59 -7.87
N VAL A 268 7.49 -6.64 -7.07
CA VAL A 268 7.60 -6.70 -5.59
C VAL A 268 6.84 -7.88 -4.99
N GLN A 269 5.67 -8.24 -5.53
CA GLN A 269 4.89 -9.38 -5.04
C GLN A 269 5.55 -10.70 -5.40
N THR A 270 6.05 -10.82 -6.63
CA THR A 270 6.79 -12.00 -7.09
C THR A 270 8.07 -12.20 -6.28
N ASP A 271 8.78 -11.14 -5.92
CA ASP A 271 9.99 -11.21 -5.09
C ASP A 271 9.70 -11.70 -3.66
N LYS A 272 8.63 -11.18 -3.05
CA LYS A 272 8.13 -11.66 -1.75
C LYS A 272 7.72 -13.13 -1.82
N GLN A 273 7.00 -13.51 -2.88
CA GLN A 273 6.57 -14.88 -3.09
C GLN A 273 7.75 -15.83 -3.23
N PHE A 274 8.75 -15.47 -4.03
CA PHE A 274 9.94 -16.31 -4.21
C PHE A 274 10.71 -16.47 -2.90
N THR A 275 10.84 -15.40 -2.13
CA THR A 275 11.44 -15.47 -0.78
C THR A 275 10.69 -16.43 0.13
N ALA A 276 9.36 -16.48 0.06
CA ALA A 276 8.56 -17.46 0.78
C ALA A 276 8.82 -18.89 0.27
N CYS A 277 8.79 -19.10 -1.04
CA CYS A 277 9.11 -20.40 -1.67
C CYS A 277 10.51 -20.91 -1.29
N PHE A 278 11.51 -20.04 -1.26
CA PHE A 278 12.88 -20.36 -0.88
C PHE A 278 13.04 -20.75 0.59
N ARG A 279 12.26 -20.11 1.48
CA ARG A 279 12.26 -20.45 2.92
C ARG A 279 11.47 -21.73 3.24
N CYS A 280 10.51 -22.10 2.40
CA CYS A 280 9.70 -23.29 2.59
C CYS A 280 10.46 -24.54 2.12
N ASN A 281 10.50 -25.58 2.97
CA ASN A 281 11.06 -26.88 2.59
C ASN A 281 10.03 -27.68 1.78
N SER A 282 9.87 -27.31 0.50
CA SER A 282 8.91 -27.94 -0.41
C SER A 282 9.43 -29.28 -0.98
N LYS A 283 8.50 -30.22 -1.19
CA LYS A 283 8.77 -31.47 -1.91
C LYS A 283 8.84 -31.29 -3.43
N ALA A 284 8.44 -30.12 -3.96
CA ALA A 284 8.54 -29.81 -5.38
C ALA A 284 9.97 -30.03 -5.90
N SER A 285 10.10 -30.49 -7.13
CA SER A 285 11.37 -30.69 -7.84
C SER A 285 11.32 -30.00 -9.19
N LEU A 286 12.43 -29.95 -9.91
CA LEU A 286 12.45 -29.35 -11.25
C LEU A 286 11.45 -30.01 -12.22
N GLY A 287 11.10 -31.29 -11.99
CA GLY A 287 10.04 -31.98 -12.73
C GLY A 287 8.68 -31.28 -12.66
N THR A 288 8.38 -30.56 -11.57
CA THR A 288 7.16 -29.74 -11.45
C THR A 288 7.15 -28.60 -12.47
N PHE A 289 8.29 -27.93 -12.68
CA PHE A 289 8.39 -26.88 -13.69
C PHE A 289 8.14 -27.44 -15.09
N PHE A 290 8.81 -28.54 -15.44
CA PHE A 290 8.64 -29.17 -16.75
C PHE A 290 7.23 -29.71 -16.99
N PHE A 291 6.58 -30.22 -15.94
CA PHE A 291 5.18 -30.65 -16.02
C PHE A 291 4.27 -29.49 -16.47
N TYR A 292 4.40 -28.31 -15.85
CA TYR A 292 3.61 -27.14 -16.25
C TYR A 292 3.98 -26.63 -17.65
N CYS A 293 5.26 -26.71 -18.06
CA CYS A 293 5.66 -26.38 -19.43
C CYS A 293 4.99 -27.32 -20.45
N GLN A 294 4.94 -28.62 -20.18
CA GLN A 294 4.30 -29.61 -21.05
C GLN A 294 2.80 -29.37 -21.17
N GLN A 295 2.13 -28.95 -20.09
CA GLN A 295 0.70 -28.62 -20.12
C GLN A 295 0.37 -27.48 -21.10
N ILE A 296 1.30 -26.55 -21.32
CA ILE A 296 1.17 -25.46 -22.30
C ILE A 296 1.86 -25.77 -23.65
N GLY A 297 2.22 -27.04 -23.88
CA GLY A 297 2.82 -27.50 -25.14
C GLY A 297 4.26 -27.04 -25.35
N ILE A 298 5.06 -26.98 -24.27
CA ILE A 298 6.49 -26.69 -24.29
C ILE A 298 7.24 -27.87 -23.68
N ASP A 299 7.97 -28.62 -24.52
CA ASP A 299 8.86 -29.69 -24.07
C ASP A 299 10.30 -29.37 -24.49
N TRP A 300 11.20 -29.27 -23.51
CA TRP A 300 12.62 -28.97 -23.77
C TRP A 300 13.30 -30.04 -24.64
N LYS A 301 12.81 -31.28 -24.67
CA LYS A 301 13.36 -32.36 -25.48
C LYS A 301 13.09 -32.18 -26.97
N GLU A 302 12.02 -31.46 -27.31
CA GLU A 302 11.66 -31.13 -28.68
C GLU A 302 12.31 -29.80 -29.13
N LEU A 303 12.82 -29.02 -28.18
CA LEU A 303 13.46 -27.72 -28.39
C LEU A 303 14.99 -27.78 -28.43
N SER A 304 15.59 -28.92 -28.03
CA SER A 304 17.04 -29.16 -27.96
C SER A 304 17.64 -29.65 -29.27
#